data_AF-A0A0L0FVA7-F1
#
_entry.id   AF-A0A0L0FVA7-F1
#
_cell.length_a   1.000
_cell.length_b   1.000
_cell.length_c   1.000
_cell.angle_alpha   90.00
_cell.angle_beta   90.00
_cell.angle_gamma   90.00
#
_symmetry.space_group_name_H-M   'P 1'
#
loop_
_entity.id
_entity.type
_entity.pdbx_description
1 polymer ?
#
loop_
_entity_poly.entity_id
_entity_poly.type
_entity_poly.pdbx_seq_one_letter_code
_entity_poly.pdbx_strand_id
1 'polypeptide(L)'
;MEERLRINDLTHAKNLRYIAARSNGLFGNIFVDFGQNFEVVDTTGEAAKSCILSHISQEENGTVTCSDEVRHGLDTGDYVTFTEVKGMTEVNDMEPVKITVLGPYSFTIGDTRYFSAYESGGIALEKKQGSSVSFKSLREAMADPEFVITDWGKMERPALLHAGFQALEKFKTEHGRLPRPRNEADATEFVDFALAVHSNADDVTADDKELLKLMSYQATGDIAPMNAVIGGLAAQENLKVFLVGAGAIGCEMLKNWALMGVAAGKEGSITVTDMDTIEKSNLNRQFLFRQHDVSKFKSNTAAAAVQRMNPDINIIPSQDRVGTETEHVFTDRFFENLDLVTNALDNVDARRYVDLRCVYYRKPLLESGTLGTKGNTQVILPFLTESYSSSQDPPEKSIPICTLKNFPNAIEHTIQWARDSFEDLFAQQLENVNQYLSKPDFCQQLEKQSVSQQKEVIEGLKLNLGSDKPVTFDNCIVWARIKYEEYFNSSIRQLLFNFPADQ
;
A
#
# COMPACT_ATOMS: atom_id res chain seq x y z
N MET A 1 18.81 12.98 -28.69
CA MET A 1 19.63 11.87 -28.14
C MET A 1 20.99 12.33 -27.65
N GLU A 2 21.76 13.05 -28.47
CA GLU A 2 23.14 13.46 -28.16
C GLU A 2 23.30 14.15 -26.80
N GLU A 3 22.40 15.06 -26.44
CA GLU A 3 22.46 15.75 -25.15
C GLU A 3 22.26 14.80 -23.96
N ARG A 4 21.39 13.78 -24.08
CA ARG A 4 21.20 12.76 -23.03
C ARG A 4 22.43 11.89 -22.88
N LEU A 5 23.04 11.48 -23.99
CA LEU A 5 24.30 10.74 -23.99
C LEU A 5 25.41 11.57 -23.34
N ARG A 6 25.57 12.83 -23.76
CA ARG A 6 26.57 13.76 -23.19
C ARG A 6 26.39 13.95 -21.68
N ILE A 7 25.16 14.18 -21.22
CA ILE A 7 24.87 14.34 -19.79
C ILE A 7 25.17 13.04 -19.05
N ASN A 8 24.71 11.90 -19.56
CA ASN A 8 24.91 10.63 -18.89
C ASN A 8 26.39 10.22 -18.85
N ASP A 9 27.16 10.38 -19.94
CA ASP A 9 28.60 10.11 -19.96
C ASP A 9 29.32 10.93 -18.86
N LEU A 10 28.94 12.19 -18.66
CA LEU A 10 29.48 13.06 -17.61
C LEU A 10 29.06 12.62 -16.21
N THR A 11 27.80 12.22 -16.01
CA THR A 11 27.31 11.79 -14.69
C THR A 11 27.90 10.44 -14.31
N HIS A 12 27.93 9.48 -15.23
CA HIS A 12 28.45 8.13 -15.03
C HIS A 12 29.94 8.19 -14.65
N ALA A 13 30.75 8.95 -15.40
CA ALA A 13 32.18 9.12 -15.12
C ALA A 13 32.48 9.78 -13.76
N LYS A 14 31.52 10.53 -13.21
CA LYS A 14 31.64 11.21 -11.90
C LYS A 14 30.87 10.49 -10.79
N ASN A 15 30.33 9.30 -11.04
CA ASN A 15 29.49 8.54 -10.11
C ASN A 15 28.29 9.37 -9.59
N LEU A 16 27.68 10.17 -10.46
CA LEU A 16 26.47 10.93 -10.19
C LEU A 16 25.26 10.14 -10.71
N ARG A 17 24.16 10.19 -9.96
CA ARG A 17 22.91 9.49 -10.31
C ARG A 17 22.22 10.16 -11.48
N TYR A 18 21.73 9.36 -12.42
CA TYR A 18 21.02 9.80 -13.61
C TYR A 18 19.74 8.99 -13.80
N ILE A 19 18.64 9.70 -14.06
CA ILE A 19 17.35 9.10 -14.43
C ILE A 19 16.84 9.86 -15.64
N ALA A 20 16.42 9.13 -16.66
CA ALA A 20 15.71 9.68 -17.81
C ALA A 20 14.38 8.97 -17.98
N ALA A 21 13.29 9.73 -18.02
CA ALA A 21 11.95 9.20 -18.26
C ALA A 21 11.29 9.94 -19.43
N ARG A 22 10.51 9.21 -20.23
CA ARG A 22 9.74 9.78 -21.33
C ARG A 22 8.37 9.15 -21.41
N SER A 23 7.39 9.94 -21.84
CA SER A 23 6.07 9.50 -22.24
C SER A 23 5.78 10.04 -23.65
N ASN A 24 5.26 9.17 -24.49
CA ASN A 24 4.84 9.44 -25.87
C ASN A 24 3.52 8.70 -26.08
N GLY A 25 2.41 9.37 -25.76
CA GLY A 25 1.09 8.77 -25.70
C GLY A 25 1.05 7.63 -24.69
N LEU A 26 0.53 6.48 -25.10
CA LEU A 26 0.42 5.28 -24.25
C LEU A 26 1.74 4.50 -24.09
N PHE A 27 2.85 5.02 -24.63
CA PHE A 27 4.17 4.42 -24.53
C PHE A 27 5.04 5.26 -23.59
N GLY A 28 5.85 4.59 -22.78
CA GLY A 28 6.80 5.25 -21.91
C GLY A 28 8.07 4.42 -21.75
N ASN A 29 9.15 5.08 -21.38
CA ASN A 29 10.37 4.42 -20.92
C ASN A 29 10.99 5.16 -19.75
N ILE A 30 11.72 4.41 -18.94
CA ILE A 30 12.55 4.92 -17.86
C ILE A 30 13.90 4.24 -17.97
N PHE A 31 14.96 5.03 -17.87
CA PHE A 31 16.34 4.58 -17.78
C PHE A 31 16.95 5.10 -16.48
N VAL A 32 17.68 4.24 -15.79
CA VAL A 32 18.35 4.53 -14.52
C VAL A 32 19.82 4.15 -14.64
N ASP A 33 20.68 5.05 -14.21
CA ASP A 33 22.12 4.83 -14.07
C ASP A 33 22.60 5.51 -12.78
N PHE A 34 22.91 4.72 -11.76
CA PHE A 34 23.44 5.20 -10.49
C PHE A 34 24.95 4.98 -10.34
N GLY A 35 25.65 4.70 -11.45
CA GLY A 35 27.08 4.43 -11.49
C GLY A 35 27.42 2.95 -11.22
N GLN A 36 28.72 2.68 -11.18
CA GLN A 36 29.25 1.31 -11.13
C GLN A 36 29.22 0.67 -9.73
N ASN A 37 29.07 1.47 -8.68
CA ASN A 37 29.13 1.02 -7.29
C ASN A 37 28.00 1.66 -6.48
N PHE A 38 26.75 1.31 -6.82
CA PHE A 38 25.59 1.78 -6.08
C PHE A 38 25.26 0.80 -4.95
N GLU A 39 25.42 1.26 -3.71
CA GLU A 39 25.09 0.47 -2.52
C GLU A 39 23.58 0.52 -2.23
N VAL A 40 22.97 -0.65 -2.18
CA VAL A 40 21.58 -0.88 -1.78
C VAL A 40 21.59 -1.50 -0.40
N VAL A 41 21.13 -0.77 0.61
CA VAL A 41 21.10 -1.26 2.01
C VAL A 41 19.92 -2.20 2.28
N ASP A 42 18.83 -2.03 1.53
CA ASP A 42 17.62 -2.84 1.63
C ASP A 42 17.04 -3.01 0.23
N THR A 43 17.01 -4.25 -0.25
CA THR A 43 16.59 -4.60 -1.60
C THR A 43 15.09 -4.84 -1.73
N THR A 44 14.36 -5.01 -0.61
CA THR A 44 12.94 -5.36 -0.63
C THR A 44 12.05 -4.33 0.06
N GLY A 45 12.57 -3.60 1.05
CA GLY A 45 11.78 -2.68 1.87
C GLY A 45 10.83 -3.38 2.85
N GLU A 46 10.91 -4.70 2.96
CA GLU A 46 10.11 -5.49 3.89
C GLU A 46 10.79 -5.52 5.28
N ALA A 47 9.97 -5.54 6.33
CA ALA A 47 10.48 -5.69 7.69
C ALA A 47 11.32 -6.97 7.84
N ALA A 48 12.37 -6.91 8.67
CA ALA A 48 13.18 -8.07 8.99
C ALA A 48 12.30 -9.17 9.61
N LYS A 49 12.38 -10.37 9.05
CA LYS A 49 11.66 -11.55 9.53
C LYS A 49 12.28 -12.03 10.84
N SER A 50 11.46 -12.56 11.74
CA SER A 50 11.93 -13.17 12.99
C SER A 50 11.14 -14.43 13.29
N CYS A 51 11.80 -15.43 13.88
CA CYS A 51 11.12 -16.63 14.38
C CYS A 51 11.68 -17.09 15.73
N ILE A 52 10.78 -17.64 16.55
CA ILE A 52 11.14 -18.29 17.82
C ILE A 52 11.57 -19.73 17.51
N LEU A 53 12.65 -20.15 18.15
CA LEU A 53 13.22 -21.48 17.94
C LEU A 53 12.58 -22.52 18.86
N SER A 54 12.47 -23.74 18.35
CA SER A 54 12.14 -24.93 19.13
C SER A 54 13.38 -25.78 19.40
N HIS A 55 14.28 -25.91 18.42
CA HIS A 55 15.47 -26.75 18.52
C HIS A 55 16.59 -26.32 17.56
N ILE A 56 17.84 -26.62 17.94
CA ILE A 56 19.01 -26.57 17.05
C ILE A 56 19.77 -27.89 17.19
N SER A 57 19.96 -28.61 16.08
CA SER A 57 20.71 -29.87 16.08
C SER A 57 22.23 -29.65 16.10
N GLN A 58 22.95 -30.62 16.67
CA GLN A 58 24.41 -30.64 16.73
C GLN A 58 24.96 -31.55 15.62
N GLU A 59 25.11 -31.03 14.41
CA GLU A 59 25.50 -31.79 13.22
C GLU A 59 26.27 -30.92 12.20
N GLU A 60 26.80 -31.53 11.14
CA GLU A 60 27.63 -30.81 10.14
C GLU A 60 26.85 -29.74 9.38
N ASN A 61 25.54 -29.91 9.26
CA ASN A 61 24.61 -28.90 8.77
C ASN A 61 23.51 -28.70 9.81
N GLY A 62 23.87 -28.06 10.93
CA GLY A 62 22.99 -27.73 12.03
C GLY A 62 21.65 -27.23 11.55
N THR A 63 20.62 -28.01 11.84
CA THR A 63 19.23 -27.75 11.50
C THR A 63 18.60 -26.95 12.62
N VAL A 64 18.14 -25.75 12.29
CA VAL A 64 17.31 -24.93 13.16
C VAL A 64 15.85 -25.26 12.87
N THR A 65 15.12 -25.61 13.92
CA THR A 65 13.67 -25.83 13.87
C THR A 65 12.98 -24.68 14.59
N CYS A 66 11.98 -24.10 13.94
CA CYS A 66 11.16 -23.03 14.48
C CYS A 66 10.01 -23.62 15.32
N SER A 67 9.39 -22.78 16.14
CA SER A 67 8.13 -23.15 16.81
C SER A 67 7.02 -23.43 15.79
N ASP A 68 6.22 -24.47 16.02
CA ASP A 68 5.24 -25.02 15.06
C ASP A 68 4.08 -24.07 14.73
N GLU A 69 3.89 -23.02 15.53
CA GLU A 69 2.75 -22.10 15.36
C GLU A 69 2.97 -21.06 14.24
N VAL A 70 4.23 -20.74 13.89
CA VAL A 70 4.54 -19.65 12.96
C VAL A 70 5.68 -20.06 12.01
N ARG A 71 5.39 -19.99 10.70
CA ARG A 71 6.41 -20.16 9.65
C ARG A 71 7.46 -19.07 9.75
N HIS A 72 8.73 -19.40 9.53
CA HIS A 72 9.81 -18.39 9.60
C HIS A 72 9.75 -17.36 8.47
N GLY A 73 9.21 -17.73 7.30
CA GLY A 73 9.09 -16.84 6.14
C GLY A 73 10.40 -16.47 5.46
N LEU A 74 11.56 -16.88 5.97
CA LEU A 74 12.89 -16.73 5.37
C LEU A 74 13.04 -17.49 4.04
N ASP A 75 13.97 -17.03 3.21
CA ASP A 75 14.33 -17.59 1.90
C ASP A 75 15.78 -18.13 1.88
N THR A 76 16.06 -19.10 1.00
CA THR A 76 17.43 -19.62 0.86
C THR A 76 18.38 -18.52 0.39
N GLY A 77 19.45 -18.31 1.15
CA GLY A 77 20.42 -17.24 0.92
C GLY A 77 20.24 -16.02 1.81
N ASP A 78 19.16 -15.94 2.58
CA ASP A 78 19.01 -14.95 3.65
C ASP A 78 20.10 -15.14 4.72
N TYR A 79 20.35 -14.08 5.49
CA TYR A 79 21.27 -14.12 6.62
C TYR A 79 20.50 -13.93 7.91
N VAL A 80 20.87 -14.66 8.95
CA VAL A 80 20.23 -14.56 10.27
C VAL A 80 21.24 -14.43 11.39
N THR A 81 20.83 -13.74 12.46
CA THR A 81 21.52 -13.70 13.75
C THR A 81 20.64 -14.31 14.82
N PHE A 82 21.25 -14.77 15.91
CA PHE A 82 20.55 -15.45 16.99
C PHE A 82 20.69 -14.72 18.31
N THR A 83 19.64 -14.77 19.13
CA THR A 83 19.66 -14.24 20.50
C THR A 83 18.88 -15.16 21.42
N GLU A 84 19.22 -15.16 22.71
CA GLU A 84 18.50 -15.89 23.77
C GLU A 84 18.52 -17.43 23.64
N VAL A 85 19.44 -18.00 22.85
CA VAL A 85 19.65 -19.44 22.77
C VAL A 85 20.35 -19.93 24.05
N LYS A 86 19.76 -20.91 24.74
CA LYS A 86 20.33 -21.54 25.95
C LYS A 86 20.93 -22.91 25.64
N GLY A 87 21.98 -23.28 26.36
CA GLY A 87 22.78 -24.49 26.09
C GLY A 87 23.80 -24.29 24.99
N MET A 88 23.35 -24.01 23.76
CA MET A 88 24.19 -23.76 22.58
C MET A 88 24.50 -22.25 22.45
N THR A 89 25.17 -21.68 23.46
CA THR A 89 25.34 -20.22 23.57
C THR A 89 26.24 -19.61 22.49
N GLU A 90 27.14 -20.41 21.91
CA GLU A 90 28.06 -19.99 20.84
C GLU A 90 27.31 -19.43 19.62
N VAL A 91 26.08 -19.90 19.39
CA VAL A 91 25.21 -19.45 18.30
C VAL A 91 24.79 -17.98 18.47
N ASN A 92 24.67 -17.48 19.70
CA ASN A 92 24.29 -16.08 19.95
C ASN A 92 25.39 -15.09 19.56
N ASP A 93 26.65 -15.53 19.56
CA ASP A 93 27.82 -14.69 19.26
C ASP A 93 28.27 -14.82 17.80
N MET A 94 27.54 -15.58 16.97
CA MET A 94 27.86 -15.73 15.55
C MET A 94 27.59 -14.43 14.79
N GLU A 95 28.52 -14.10 13.89
CA GLU A 95 28.24 -13.17 12.80
C GLU A 95 27.07 -13.68 11.94
N PRO A 96 26.32 -12.81 11.24
CA PRO A 96 25.18 -13.21 10.45
C PRO A 96 25.48 -14.40 9.54
N VAL A 97 24.69 -15.46 9.67
CA VAL A 97 24.91 -16.74 9.00
C VAL A 97 23.99 -16.87 7.80
N LYS A 98 24.56 -17.23 6.64
CA LYS A 98 23.77 -17.53 5.43
C LYS A 98 23.03 -18.86 5.61
N ILE A 99 21.72 -18.86 5.39
CA ILE A 99 20.89 -20.04 5.61
C ILE A 99 20.54 -20.78 4.30
N THR A 100 20.17 -22.05 4.45
CA THR A 100 19.46 -22.82 3.42
C THR A 100 18.14 -23.33 3.97
N VAL A 101 17.03 -22.94 3.34
CA VAL A 101 15.69 -23.34 3.78
C VAL A 101 15.43 -24.80 3.43
N LEU A 102 15.02 -25.59 4.43
CA LEU A 102 14.67 -27.00 4.28
C LEU A 102 13.14 -27.20 4.15
N GLY A 103 12.37 -26.30 4.76
CA GLY A 103 10.92 -26.33 4.76
C GLY A 103 10.36 -25.07 5.41
N PRO A 104 9.04 -24.97 5.64
CA PRO A 104 8.42 -23.77 6.21
C PRO A 104 8.75 -23.49 7.70
N TYR A 105 9.34 -24.47 8.39
CA TYR A 105 9.66 -24.42 9.83
C TYR A 105 11.12 -24.77 10.12
N SER A 106 11.96 -24.95 9.09
CA SER A 106 13.35 -25.35 9.32
C SER A 106 14.31 -24.89 8.23
N PHE A 107 15.53 -24.61 8.66
CA PHE A 107 16.64 -24.16 7.81
C PHE A 107 17.99 -24.57 8.42
N THR A 108 19.06 -24.59 7.64
CA THR A 108 20.41 -24.93 8.11
C THR A 108 21.30 -23.71 8.30
N ILE A 109 22.25 -23.81 9.26
CA ILE A 109 23.21 -22.74 9.62
C ILE A 109 24.69 -23.16 9.55
N GLY A 110 24.98 -24.30 8.91
CA GLY A 110 26.35 -24.83 8.81
C GLY A 110 26.76 -25.71 10.00
N ASP A 111 28.06 -25.88 10.22
CA ASP A 111 28.58 -26.89 11.16
C ASP A 111 28.43 -26.47 12.63
N THR A 112 27.57 -27.18 13.36
CA THR A 112 27.31 -26.97 14.78
C THR A 112 27.92 -28.08 15.65
N ARG A 113 28.67 -29.04 15.08
CA ARG A 113 29.21 -30.20 15.83
C ARG A 113 30.09 -29.81 17.02
N TYR A 114 30.77 -28.67 16.91
CA TYR A 114 31.69 -28.16 17.92
C TYR A 114 31.01 -27.31 18.99
N PHE A 115 29.70 -27.06 18.87
CA PHE A 115 28.95 -26.26 19.84
C PHE A 115 28.45 -27.12 21.00
N SER A 116 28.09 -26.43 22.08
CA SER A 116 27.41 -27.02 23.22
C SER A 116 26.01 -27.51 22.83
N ALA A 117 25.48 -28.48 23.57
CA ALA A 117 24.15 -29.03 23.28
C ALA A 117 23.06 -27.97 23.51
N TYR A 118 22.12 -27.86 22.57
CA TYR A 118 20.96 -26.97 22.72
C TYR A 118 20.08 -27.42 23.88
N GLU A 119 19.62 -26.47 24.69
CA GLU A 119 18.69 -26.71 25.79
C GLU A 119 17.29 -26.17 25.47
N SER A 120 17.17 -24.87 25.24
CA SER A 120 15.88 -24.20 25.04
C SER A 120 16.03 -22.76 24.54
N GLY A 121 14.90 -22.17 24.14
CA GLY A 121 14.82 -20.76 23.77
C GLY A 121 15.50 -20.43 22.45
N GLY A 122 15.65 -19.13 22.20
CA GLY A 122 16.26 -18.65 20.97
C GLY A 122 15.28 -17.93 20.06
N ILE A 123 15.78 -16.86 19.46
CA ILE A 123 15.12 -16.09 18.41
C ILE A 123 16.11 -15.97 17.27
N ALA A 124 15.69 -16.33 16.06
CA ALA A 124 16.41 -15.98 14.84
C ALA A 124 15.83 -14.68 14.28
N LEU A 125 16.71 -13.75 13.95
CA LEU A 125 16.37 -12.46 13.34
C LEU A 125 17.08 -12.33 12.00
N GLU A 126 16.32 -12.03 10.95
CA GLU A 126 16.85 -11.75 9.61
C GLU A 126 17.75 -10.51 9.65
N LYS A 127 18.97 -10.66 9.14
CA LYS A 127 19.89 -9.55 8.89
C LYS A 127 19.88 -9.22 7.41
N LYS A 128 19.24 -8.11 7.05
CA LYS A 128 19.30 -7.56 5.69
C LYS A 128 20.75 -7.30 5.31
N GLN A 129 21.21 -7.97 4.26
CA GLN A 129 22.51 -7.74 3.67
C GLN A 129 22.35 -6.73 2.53
N GLY A 130 23.12 -5.66 2.59
CA GLY A 130 23.20 -4.74 1.48
C GLY A 130 23.82 -5.42 0.26
N SER A 131 23.49 -4.94 -0.93
CA SER A 131 24.11 -5.37 -2.18
C SER A 131 24.70 -4.18 -2.92
N SER A 132 25.74 -4.41 -3.72
CA SER A 132 26.27 -3.41 -4.65
C SER A 132 25.75 -3.70 -6.04
N VAL A 133 25.18 -2.70 -6.69
CA VAL A 133 24.67 -2.78 -8.06
C VAL A 133 25.55 -1.91 -8.96
N SER A 134 26.01 -2.50 -10.06
CA SER A 134 26.76 -1.79 -11.10
C SER A 134 25.85 -1.51 -12.28
N PHE A 135 25.57 -0.24 -12.54
CA PHE A 135 24.77 0.18 -13.69
C PHE A 135 25.67 0.37 -14.92
N LYS A 136 25.15 0.04 -16.10
CA LYS A 136 25.75 0.41 -17.40
C LYS A 136 25.50 1.90 -17.67
N SER A 137 26.44 2.56 -18.34
CA SER A 137 26.16 3.89 -18.89
C SER A 137 25.04 3.80 -19.94
N LEU A 138 24.36 4.91 -20.21
CA LEU A 138 23.34 5.00 -21.25
C LEU A 138 23.90 4.54 -22.60
N ARG A 139 25.13 4.89 -22.94
CA ARG A 139 25.75 4.51 -24.21
C ARG A 139 25.89 2.99 -24.36
N GLU A 140 26.34 2.33 -23.31
CA GLU A 140 26.47 0.86 -23.27
C GLU A 140 25.10 0.19 -23.26
N ALA A 141 24.18 0.67 -22.41
CA ALA A 141 22.83 0.14 -22.29
C ALA A 141 21.99 0.32 -23.56
N MET A 142 22.29 1.31 -24.40
CA MET A 142 21.63 1.46 -25.71
C MET A 142 22.01 0.34 -26.67
N ALA A 143 23.23 -0.19 -26.58
CA ALA A 143 23.73 -1.30 -27.40
C ALA A 143 23.38 -2.67 -26.79
N ASP A 144 23.45 -2.80 -25.47
CA ASP A 144 23.20 -4.04 -24.72
C ASP A 144 22.30 -3.76 -23.48
N PRO A 145 20.98 -3.58 -23.71
CA PRO A 145 20.04 -3.18 -22.67
C PRO A 145 19.68 -4.33 -21.72
N GLU A 146 19.49 -3.99 -20.45
CA GLU A 146 18.87 -4.86 -19.45
C GLU A 146 17.45 -4.37 -19.16
N PHE A 147 16.45 -5.23 -19.38
CA PHE A 147 15.04 -4.86 -19.27
C PHE A 147 14.43 -5.29 -17.94
N VAL A 148 13.64 -4.40 -17.35
CA VAL A 148 12.71 -4.73 -16.27
C VAL A 148 11.35 -5.04 -16.89
N ILE A 149 10.87 -6.27 -16.74
CA ILE A 149 9.60 -6.71 -17.31
C ILE A 149 8.44 -6.16 -16.48
N THR A 150 7.58 -5.37 -17.12
CA THR A 150 6.39 -4.76 -16.48
C THR A 150 5.12 -5.58 -16.69
N ASP A 151 5.08 -6.42 -17.72
CA ASP A 151 3.94 -7.30 -18.06
C ASP A 151 4.49 -8.62 -18.61
N TRP A 152 4.35 -9.69 -17.83
CA TRP A 152 4.84 -11.03 -18.19
C TRP A 152 4.06 -11.69 -19.33
N GLY A 153 2.90 -11.14 -19.72
CA GLY A 153 2.20 -11.56 -20.94
C GLY A 153 2.75 -10.91 -22.22
N LYS A 154 3.76 -10.03 -22.11
CA LYS A 154 4.33 -9.21 -23.19
C LYS A 154 5.86 -9.15 -23.11
N MET A 155 6.52 -10.26 -22.78
CA MET A 155 7.96 -10.31 -22.48
C MET A 155 8.86 -9.91 -23.65
N GLU A 156 8.35 -10.05 -24.88
CA GLU A 156 9.02 -9.70 -26.13
C GLU A 156 8.98 -8.19 -26.45
N ARG A 157 8.02 -7.45 -25.88
CA ARG A 157 7.82 -6.03 -26.23
C ARG A 157 8.95 -5.08 -25.81
N PRO A 158 9.63 -5.22 -24.65
CA PRO A 158 10.67 -4.27 -24.26
C PRO A 158 11.78 -4.09 -25.29
N ALA A 159 12.24 -5.17 -25.92
CA ALA A 159 13.27 -5.12 -26.96
C ALA A 159 12.79 -4.39 -28.22
N LEU A 160 11.56 -4.64 -28.66
CA LEU A 160 10.94 -3.95 -29.79
C LEU A 160 10.72 -2.46 -29.49
N LEU A 161 10.20 -2.13 -28.30
CA LEU A 161 9.94 -0.75 -27.88
C LEU A 161 11.24 0.05 -27.70
N HIS A 162 12.34 -0.60 -27.29
CA HIS A 162 13.67 0.01 -27.27
C HIS A 162 14.08 0.49 -28.67
N ALA A 163 13.88 -0.33 -29.69
CA ALA A 163 14.10 0.05 -31.09
C ALA A 163 13.12 1.17 -31.52
N GLY A 164 11.85 1.10 -31.10
CA GLY A 164 10.86 2.16 -31.35
C GLY A 164 11.24 3.52 -30.77
N PHE A 165 11.77 3.57 -29.55
CA PHE A 165 12.25 4.82 -28.94
C PHE A 165 13.51 5.37 -29.62
N GLN A 166 14.36 4.50 -30.16
CA GLN A 166 15.49 4.92 -31.02
C GLN A 166 15.00 5.49 -32.34
N ALA A 167 14.00 4.86 -32.97
CA ALA A 167 13.37 5.35 -34.18
C ALA A 167 12.72 6.73 -34.00
N LEU A 168 12.09 7.01 -32.84
CA LEU A 168 11.53 8.34 -32.55
C LEU A 168 12.61 9.43 -32.57
N GLU A 169 13.79 9.13 -32.02
CA GLU A 169 14.91 10.06 -32.00
C GLU A 169 15.51 10.25 -33.39
N LYS A 170 15.66 9.17 -34.16
CA LYS A 170 16.12 9.23 -35.54
C LYS A 170 15.16 10.06 -36.40
N PHE A 171 13.86 9.77 -36.32
CA PHE A 171 12.82 10.52 -37.02
C PHE A 171 12.86 12.01 -36.68
N LYS A 172 13.00 12.35 -35.38
CA LYS A 172 13.13 13.75 -34.95
C LYS A 172 14.39 14.42 -35.48
N THR A 173 15.48 13.69 -35.61
CA THR A 173 16.76 14.20 -36.12
C THR A 173 16.66 14.48 -37.63
N GLU A 174 16.05 13.59 -38.40
CA GLU A 174 15.92 13.74 -39.86
C GLU A 174 14.87 14.78 -40.26
N HIS A 175 13.75 14.86 -39.53
CA HIS A 175 12.61 15.71 -39.90
C HIS A 175 12.45 16.97 -39.05
N GLY A 176 13.20 17.12 -37.97
CA GLY A 176 13.05 18.24 -37.01
C GLY A 176 11.77 18.20 -36.19
N ARG A 177 10.97 17.13 -36.28
CA ARG A 177 9.67 16.94 -35.61
C ARG A 177 9.43 15.46 -35.29
N LEU A 178 8.49 15.18 -34.39
CA LEU A 178 7.98 13.82 -34.18
C LEU A 178 6.98 13.44 -35.30
N PRO A 179 6.66 12.13 -35.46
CA PRO A 179 5.57 11.69 -36.31
C PRO A 179 4.25 12.38 -35.98
N ARG A 180 3.47 12.72 -37.01
CA ARG A 180 2.17 13.37 -36.85
C ARG A 180 1.12 12.40 -36.31
N PRO A 181 0.15 12.87 -35.51
CA PRO A 181 -0.93 12.03 -35.01
C PRO A 181 -1.61 11.25 -36.13
N ARG A 182 -1.68 9.92 -35.99
CA ARG A 182 -2.39 9.00 -36.91
C ARG A 182 -1.99 9.13 -38.39
N ASN A 183 -0.76 9.56 -38.70
CA ASN A 183 -0.29 9.71 -40.08
C ASN A 183 0.38 8.44 -40.60
N GLU A 184 -0.21 7.79 -41.61
CA GLU A 184 0.29 6.51 -42.16
C GLU A 184 1.69 6.63 -42.81
N ALA A 185 1.97 7.75 -43.49
CA ALA A 185 3.26 7.95 -44.16
C ALA A 185 4.39 8.05 -43.14
N ASP A 186 4.22 8.90 -42.12
CA ASP A 186 5.17 9.02 -41.01
C ASP A 186 5.29 7.69 -40.24
N ALA A 187 4.22 6.90 -40.12
CA ALA A 187 4.23 5.60 -39.45
C ALA A 187 5.00 4.52 -40.22
N THR A 188 4.86 4.49 -41.54
CA THR A 188 5.60 3.54 -42.39
C THR A 188 7.10 3.80 -42.30
N GLU A 189 7.52 5.06 -42.47
CA GLU A 189 8.92 5.47 -42.34
C GLU A 189 9.47 5.21 -40.92
N PHE A 190 8.68 5.49 -39.89
CA PHE A 190 9.04 5.20 -38.51
C PHE A 190 9.30 3.70 -38.28
N VAL A 191 8.46 2.83 -38.83
CA VAL A 191 8.65 1.37 -38.72
C VAL A 191 9.97 0.98 -39.38
N ASP A 192 10.27 1.50 -40.57
CA ASP A 192 11.55 1.21 -41.25
C ASP A 192 12.76 1.63 -40.41
N PHE A 193 12.70 2.79 -39.72
CA PHE A 193 13.74 3.20 -38.79
C PHE A 193 13.87 2.28 -37.58
N ALA A 194 12.76 1.78 -37.03
CA ALA A 194 12.80 0.86 -35.89
C ALA A 194 13.40 -0.50 -36.30
N LEU A 195 13.00 -1.04 -37.45
CA LEU A 195 13.52 -2.31 -37.97
C LEU A 195 15.03 -2.22 -38.28
N ALA A 196 15.51 -1.08 -38.77
CA ALA A 196 16.92 -0.87 -39.05
C ALA A 196 17.83 -0.91 -37.79
N VAL A 197 17.26 -0.73 -36.60
CA VAL A 197 18.00 -0.70 -35.32
C VAL A 197 17.71 -1.95 -34.48
N HIS A 198 16.65 -2.69 -34.79
CA HIS A 198 16.32 -3.91 -34.09
C HIS A 198 17.32 -5.02 -34.43
N SER A 199 17.89 -5.67 -33.41
CA SER A 199 18.95 -6.67 -33.56
C SER A 199 18.51 -7.90 -34.37
N ASN A 200 17.22 -8.25 -34.33
CA ASN A 200 16.64 -9.39 -35.04
C ASN A 200 15.49 -8.95 -35.96
N ALA A 201 15.76 -8.05 -36.89
CA ALA A 201 14.73 -7.49 -37.79
C ALA A 201 13.93 -8.56 -38.56
N ASP A 202 14.54 -9.72 -38.83
CA ASP A 202 13.92 -10.85 -39.54
C ASP A 202 12.87 -11.60 -38.69
N ASP A 203 12.92 -11.48 -37.36
CA ASP A 203 11.99 -12.11 -36.42
C ASP A 203 10.74 -11.26 -36.13
N VAL A 204 10.66 -10.04 -36.69
CA VAL A 204 9.58 -9.09 -36.40
C VAL A 204 8.29 -9.48 -37.11
N THR A 205 7.25 -9.74 -36.33
CA THR A 205 5.94 -10.17 -36.84
C THR A 205 5.11 -9.01 -37.43
N ALA A 206 3.97 -9.34 -38.03
CA ALA A 206 3.02 -8.30 -38.48
C ALA A 206 2.46 -7.50 -37.30
N ASP A 207 2.17 -8.16 -36.17
CA ASP A 207 1.63 -7.53 -34.96
C ASP A 207 2.63 -6.55 -34.33
N ASP A 208 3.92 -6.88 -34.39
CA ASP A 208 4.99 -5.99 -33.92
C ASP A 208 5.09 -4.71 -34.76
N LYS A 209 4.94 -4.83 -36.08
CA LYS A 209 4.90 -3.67 -36.98
C LYS A 209 3.68 -2.79 -36.68
N GLU A 210 2.52 -3.40 -36.43
CA GLU A 210 1.33 -2.65 -36.01
C GLU A 210 1.53 -1.97 -34.65
N LEU A 211 2.21 -2.61 -33.70
CA LEU A 211 2.56 -1.98 -32.42
C LEU A 211 3.49 -0.76 -32.60
N LEU A 212 4.48 -0.86 -33.48
CA LEU A 212 5.35 0.27 -33.84
C LEU A 212 4.57 1.39 -34.55
N LYS A 213 3.63 1.06 -35.44
CA LYS A 213 2.73 2.07 -36.03
C LYS A 213 1.90 2.78 -34.96
N LEU A 214 1.36 2.05 -33.99
CA LEU A 214 0.62 2.64 -32.86
C LEU A 214 1.50 3.60 -32.05
N MET A 215 2.79 3.30 -31.89
CA MET A 215 3.75 4.20 -31.26
C MET A 215 3.97 5.47 -32.09
N SER A 216 4.14 5.36 -33.40
CA SER A 216 4.24 6.52 -34.30
C SER A 216 2.99 7.40 -34.24
N TYR A 217 1.80 6.81 -34.30
CA TYR A 217 0.52 7.52 -34.21
C TYR A 217 0.33 8.32 -32.94
N GLN A 218 1.01 7.91 -31.87
CA GLN A 218 0.89 8.48 -30.53
C GLN A 218 2.13 9.27 -30.12
N ALA A 219 3.11 9.44 -31.02
CA ALA A 219 4.41 10.01 -30.71
C ALA A 219 4.32 11.42 -30.10
N THR A 220 3.33 12.22 -30.52
CA THR A 220 3.08 13.57 -30.01
C THR A 220 2.05 13.63 -28.88
N GLY A 221 1.48 12.49 -28.48
CA GLY A 221 0.56 12.43 -27.35
C GLY A 221 1.28 12.75 -26.05
N ASP A 222 0.71 13.67 -25.28
CA ASP A 222 1.17 14.01 -23.93
C ASP A 222 0.02 13.74 -22.97
N ILE A 223 -0.01 12.52 -22.46
CA ILE A 223 -0.99 12.07 -21.47
C ILE A 223 -0.22 11.69 -20.22
N ALA A 224 -0.71 12.11 -19.05
CA ALA A 224 -0.13 11.62 -17.82
C ALA A 224 -0.22 10.08 -17.84
N PRO A 225 0.85 9.33 -17.53
CA PRO A 225 0.85 7.87 -17.63
C PRO A 225 -0.27 7.17 -16.85
N MET A 226 -0.74 7.80 -15.76
CA MET A 226 -1.90 7.36 -14.97
C MET A 226 -3.26 7.55 -15.65
N ASN A 227 -3.33 8.34 -16.72
CA ASN A 227 -4.54 8.70 -17.44
C ASN A 227 -4.87 7.74 -18.59
N ALA A 228 -4.02 6.74 -18.86
CA ALA A 228 -4.14 5.83 -20.01
C ALA A 228 -5.45 5.02 -20.02
N VAL A 229 -5.88 4.49 -18.86
CA VAL A 229 -7.12 3.71 -18.73
C VAL A 229 -8.34 4.62 -18.82
N ILE A 230 -8.28 5.77 -18.15
CA ILE A 230 -9.39 6.72 -18.12
C ILE A 230 -9.52 7.38 -19.49
N GLY A 231 -8.44 7.60 -20.26
CA GLY A 231 -8.47 8.32 -21.54
C GLY A 231 -9.34 7.66 -22.62
N GLY A 232 -9.52 6.34 -22.55
CA GLY A 232 -10.46 5.62 -23.41
C GLY A 232 -11.93 5.87 -23.08
N LEU A 233 -12.25 6.20 -21.82
CA LEU A 233 -13.61 6.49 -21.33
C LEU A 233 -13.88 8.01 -21.25
N ALA A 234 -12.90 8.77 -20.76
CA ALA A 234 -12.90 10.21 -20.50
C ALA A 234 -12.60 11.10 -21.70
N ALA A 235 -12.42 10.53 -22.89
CA ALA A 235 -12.55 11.32 -24.13
C ALA A 235 -13.94 11.99 -24.26
N GLN A 236 -14.88 11.71 -23.35
CA GLN A 236 -16.15 12.39 -23.21
C GLN A 236 -16.12 13.45 -22.10
N GLU A 237 -16.14 14.71 -22.51
CA GLU A 237 -16.29 15.87 -21.62
C GLU A 237 -17.62 15.84 -20.82
N ASN A 238 -18.60 15.05 -21.23
CA ASN A 238 -19.94 14.98 -20.63
C ASN A 238 -20.16 13.82 -19.64
N LEU A 239 -19.09 13.18 -19.14
CA LEU A 239 -19.23 12.10 -18.17
C LEU A 239 -19.78 12.60 -16.82
N LYS A 240 -20.65 11.79 -16.22
CA LYS A 240 -21.15 11.93 -14.84
C LYS A 240 -20.49 10.89 -13.95
N VAL A 241 -19.51 11.30 -13.17
CA VAL A 241 -18.69 10.39 -12.37
C VAL A 241 -18.85 10.65 -10.88
N PHE A 242 -18.78 9.57 -10.08
CA PHE A 242 -18.81 9.64 -8.63
C PHE A 242 -17.48 9.18 -8.06
N LEU A 243 -16.82 10.05 -7.30
CA LEU A 243 -15.58 9.77 -6.57
C LEU A 243 -15.87 9.63 -5.08
N VAL A 244 -15.56 8.45 -4.55
CA VAL A 244 -15.74 8.15 -3.13
C VAL A 244 -14.39 8.25 -2.42
N GLY A 245 -14.18 9.34 -1.69
CA GLY A 245 -12.94 9.66 -1.00
C GLY A 245 -12.14 10.77 -1.70
N ALA A 246 -11.67 11.74 -0.91
CA ALA A 246 -10.83 12.87 -1.32
C ALA A 246 -9.45 12.83 -0.64
N GLY A 247 -9.00 11.63 -0.24
CA GLY A 247 -7.68 11.35 0.30
C GLY A 247 -6.55 11.38 -0.74
N ALA A 248 -5.50 10.58 -0.55
CA ALA A 248 -4.31 10.58 -1.43
C ALA A 248 -4.67 10.21 -2.87
N ILE A 249 -5.34 9.06 -3.05
CA ILE A 249 -5.84 8.59 -4.35
C ILE A 249 -6.84 9.60 -4.93
N GLY A 250 -7.75 10.13 -4.10
CA GLY A 250 -8.77 11.08 -4.54
C GLY A 250 -8.17 12.38 -5.09
N CYS A 251 -7.13 12.92 -4.44
CA CYS A 251 -6.41 14.10 -4.93
C CYS A 251 -5.76 13.86 -6.30
N GLU A 252 -5.06 12.72 -6.46
CA GLU A 252 -4.44 12.34 -7.73
C GLU A 252 -5.48 12.11 -8.83
N MET A 253 -6.61 11.45 -8.50
CA MET A 253 -7.70 11.19 -9.43
C MET A 253 -8.36 12.48 -9.92
N LEU A 254 -8.67 13.42 -9.02
CA LEU A 254 -9.25 14.70 -9.39
C LEU A 254 -8.32 15.53 -10.27
N LYS A 255 -7.00 15.54 -9.98
CA LYS A 255 -6.01 16.18 -10.84
C LYS A 255 -5.96 15.53 -12.22
N ASN A 256 -5.98 14.19 -12.28
CA ASN A 256 -6.03 13.46 -13.55
C ASN A 256 -7.27 13.85 -14.35
N TRP A 257 -8.45 13.81 -13.74
CA TRP A 257 -9.72 14.19 -14.37
C TRP A 257 -9.75 15.64 -14.85
N ALA A 258 -9.21 16.58 -14.07
CA ALA A 258 -9.09 17.97 -14.47
C ALA A 258 -8.20 18.14 -15.72
N LEU A 259 -7.05 17.47 -15.77
CA LEU A 259 -6.13 17.51 -16.92
C LEU A 259 -6.70 16.80 -18.16
N MET A 260 -7.62 15.86 -17.97
CA MET A 260 -8.28 15.13 -19.05
C MET A 260 -9.54 15.82 -19.57
N GLY A 261 -10.06 16.83 -18.88
CA GLY A 261 -11.33 17.47 -19.23
C GLY A 261 -12.56 16.62 -18.89
N VAL A 262 -12.44 15.66 -17.96
CA VAL A 262 -13.59 14.90 -17.46
C VAL A 262 -14.61 15.88 -16.87
N ALA A 263 -15.86 15.73 -17.27
CA ALA A 263 -16.97 16.59 -16.83
C ALA A 263 -16.79 18.10 -17.12
N ALA A 264 -15.95 18.47 -18.08
CA ALA A 264 -15.82 19.85 -18.54
C ALA A 264 -16.95 20.29 -19.51
N GLY A 265 -17.68 19.31 -20.04
CA GLY A 265 -18.80 19.53 -20.96
C GLY A 265 -20.08 19.88 -20.21
N LYS A 266 -21.05 20.44 -20.94
CA LYS A 266 -22.29 20.99 -20.37
C LYS A 266 -23.14 20.00 -19.58
N GLU A 267 -23.07 18.71 -19.92
CA GLU A 267 -23.86 17.66 -19.27
C GLU A 267 -23.03 16.81 -18.29
N GLY A 268 -21.72 17.05 -18.23
CA GLY A 268 -20.82 16.33 -17.34
C GLY A 268 -20.90 16.84 -15.89
N SER A 269 -20.60 15.96 -14.94
CA SER A 269 -20.50 16.34 -13.53
C SER A 269 -19.65 15.35 -12.74
N ILE A 270 -18.79 15.85 -11.86
CA ILE A 270 -18.07 15.07 -10.86
C ILE A 270 -18.77 15.27 -9.52
N THR A 271 -19.27 14.22 -8.91
CA THR A 271 -19.62 14.26 -7.48
C THR A 271 -18.45 13.69 -6.70
N VAL A 272 -17.87 14.45 -5.78
CA VAL A 272 -16.84 13.94 -4.86
C VAL A 272 -17.37 13.99 -3.43
N THR A 273 -17.25 12.90 -2.70
CA THR A 273 -17.64 12.87 -1.28
C THR A 273 -16.51 12.41 -0.38
N ASP A 274 -16.36 13.09 0.76
CA ASP A 274 -15.45 12.74 1.84
C ASP A 274 -15.91 13.44 3.12
N MET A 275 -16.11 12.68 4.19
CA MET A 275 -16.58 13.19 5.49
C MET A 275 -15.45 13.82 6.32
N ASP A 276 -14.20 13.55 5.96
CA ASP A 276 -13.06 13.95 6.77
C ASP A 276 -12.68 15.42 6.57
N THR A 277 -12.08 15.96 7.62
CA THR A 277 -11.35 17.22 7.55
C THR A 277 -9.87 16.97 7.28
N ILE A 278 -9.18 18.02 6.81
CA ILE A 278 -7.76 17.96 6.48
C ILE A 278 -6.92 18.02 7.76
N GLU A 279 -6.01 17.06 7.90
CA GLU A 279 -5.01 17.05 8.96
C GLU A 279 -3.61 17.40 8.44
N LYS A 280 -2.71 17.83 9.34
CA LYS A 280 -1.31 18.10 8.99
C LYS A 280 -0.61 16.88 8.38
N SER A 281 -0.92 15.69 8.89
CA SER A 281 -0.39 14.39 8.42
C SER A 281 -0.77 14.09 6.97
N ASN A 282 -1.82 14.70 6.43
CA ASN A 282 -2.33 14.46 5.09
C ASN A 282 -1.50 15.18 4.02
N LEU A 283 -0.91 16.31 4.36
CA LEU A 283 -0.24 17.23 3.41
C LEU A 283 0.97 16.59 2.70
N ASN A 284 1.55 15.51 3.24
CA ASN A 284 2.67 14.81 2.61
C ASN A 284 2.29 14.05 1.33
N ARG A 285 1.00 13.75 1.13
CA ARG A 285 0.51 12.90 0.03
C ARG A 285 -0.82 13.35 -0.59
N GLN A 286 -1.44 14.39 -0.03
CA GLN A 286 -2.70 14.97 -0.52
C GLN A 286 -2.43 16.38 -1.01
N PHE A 287 -1.72 16.48 -2.14
CA PHE A 287 -1.10 17.71 -2.63
C PHE A 287 -2.09 18.79 -3.09
N LEU A 288 -3.40 18.51 -3.16
CA LEU A 288 -4.42 19.54 -3.40
C LEU A 288 -4.61 20.46 -2.18
N PHE A 289 -4.15 20.04 -1.00
CA PHE A 289 -4.32 20.76 0.26
C PHE A 289 -3.07 21.56 0.63
N ARG A 290 -3.26 22.65 1.38
CA ARG A 290 -2.18 23.48 1.92
C ARG A 290 -2.26 23.55 3.44
N GLN A 291 -1.17 24.04 4.06
CA GLN A 291 -1.11 24.22 5.51
C GLN A 291 -2.26 25.08 6.07
N HIS A 292 -2.78 26.04 5.29
CA HIS A 292 -3.90 26.90 5.68
C HIS A 292 -5.29 26.26 5.46
N ASP A 293 -5.34 25.04 4.93
CA ASP A 293 -6.58 24.28 4.73
C ASP A 293 -6.86 23.27 5.85
N VAL A 294 -5.95 23.14 6.82
CA VAL A 294 -6.13 22.26 7.98
C VAL A 294 -7.47 22.59 8.67
N SER A 295 -8.19 21.52 9.07
CA SER A 295 -9.54 21.56 9.63
C SER A 295 -10.67 21.92 8.66
N LYS A 296 -10.40 22.19 7.38
CA LYS A 296 -11.43 22.27 6.34
C LYS A 296 -11.76 20.88 5.80
N PHE A 297 -12.95 20.71 5.23
CA PHE A 297 -13.34 19.45 4.58
C PHE A 297 -12.50 19.15 3.34
N LYS A 298 -12.09 17.88 3.19
CA LYS A 298 -11.27 17.41 2.07
C LYS A 298 -11.99 17.60 0.74
N SER A 299 -13.25 17.18 0.63
CA SER A 299 -14.04 17.24 -0.61
C SER A 299 -14.20 18.67 -1.14
N ASN A 300 -14.63 19.62 -0.29
CA ASN A 300 -14.77 21.03 -0.65
C ASN A 300 -13.44 21.66 -1.10
N THR A 301 -12.36 21.39 -0.35
CA THR A 301 -11.05 21.98 -0.63
C THR A 301 -10.46 21.40 -1.93
N ALA A 302 -10.62 20.09 -2.16
CA ALA A 302 -10.16 19.41 -3.36
C ALA A 302 -10.91 19.91 -4.59
N ALA A 303 -12.25 20.05 -4.51
CA ALA A 303 -13.08 20.60 -5.57
C ALA A 303 -12.61 22.02 -5.97
N ALA A 304 -12.41 22.90 -4.98
CA ALA A 304 -11.91 24.25 -5.23
C ALA A 304 -10.50 24.25 -5.83
N ALA A 305 -9.65 23.29 -5.47
CA ALA A 305 -8.30 23.16 -6.03
C ALA A 305 -8.31 22.76 -7.51
N VAL A 306 -9.14 21.79 -7.89
CA VAL A 306 -9.19 21.34 -9.29
C VAL A 306 -9.96 22.29 -10.20
N GLN A 307 -10.94 23.04 -9.69
CA GLN A 307 -11.55 24.15 -10.44
C GLN A 307 -10.53 25.24 -10.82
N ARG A 308 -9.45 25.42 -10.03
CA ARG A 308 -8.33 26.30 -10.41
C ARG A 308 -7.43 25.68 -11.48
N MET A 309 -7.35 24.35 -11.55
CA MET A 309 -6.57 23.63 -12.57
C MET A 309 -7.28 23.64 -13.92
N ASN A 310 -8.59 23.40 -13.91
CA ASN A 310 -9.44 23.44 -15.09
C ASN A 310 -10.76 24.16 -14.72
N PRO A 311 -10.94 25.44 -15.13
CA PRO A 311 -12.16 26.21 -14.82
C PRO A 311 -13.45 25.65 -15.40
N ASP A 312 -13.37 24.82 -16.45
CA ASP A 312 -14.53 24.25 -17.12
C ASP A 312 -15.06 23.00 -16.38
N ILE A 313 -14.28 22.44 -15.43
CA ILE A 313 -14.66 21.23 -14.70
C ILE A 313 -15.91 21.46 -13.84
N ASN A 314 -16.95 20.68 -14.07
CA ASN A 314 -18.14 20.70 -13.22
C ASN A 314 -17.98 19.70 -12.07
N ILE A 315 -17.78 20.21 -10.85
CA ILE A 315 -17.55 19.40 -9.65
C ILE A 315 -18.44 19.84 -8.48
N ILE A 316 -19.06 18.86 -7.82
CA ILE A 316 -20.00 19.00 -6.72
C ILE A 316 -19.43 18.26 -5.51
N PRO A 317 -18.95 18.98 -4.47
CA PRO A 317 -18.47 18.35 -3.25
C PRO A 317 -19.63 17.98 -2.31
N SER A 318 -19.50 16.83 -1.63
CA SER A 318 -20.36 16.36 -0.53
C SER A 318 -19.49 15.95 0.67
N GLN A 319 -20.07 16.00 1.86
CA GLN A 319 -19.41 15.63 3.13
C GLN A 319 -20.01 14.33 3.70
N ASP A 320 -20.84 13.65 2.91
CA ASP A 320 -21.62 12.50 3.36
C ASP A 320 -20.78 11.22 3.30
N ARG A 321 -20.63 10.54 4.44
CA ARG A 321 -20.00 9.22 4.49
C ARG A 321 -20.79 8.26 3.62
N VAL A 322 -20.16 7.62 2.65
CA VAL A 322 -20.83 6.61 1.83
C VAL A 322 -21.10 5.36 2.68
N GLY A 323 -22.38 5.01 2.82
CA GLY A 323 -22.85 3.86 3.57
C GLY A 323 -24.38 3.79 3.57
N THR A 324 -24.93 2.80 4.27
CA THR A 324 -26.39 2.59 4.39
C THR A 324 -27.12 3.83 4.90
N GLU A 325 -26.48 4.58 5.80
CA GLU A 325 -27.07 5.73 6.47
C GLU A 325 -27.33 6.90 5.52
N THR A 326 -26.59 6.97 4.40
CA THR A 326 -26.62 8.08 3.43
C THR A 326 -27.26 7.70 2.09
N GLU A 327 -27.97 6.57 2.01
CA GLU A 327 -28.73 6.19 0.80
C GLU A 327 -29.82 7.21 0.43
N HIS A 328 -30.33 7.96 1.41
CA HIS A 328 -31.26 9.07 1.17
C HIS A 328 -30.61 10.27 0.45
N VAL A 329 -29.28 10.39 0.50
CA VAL A 329 -28.48 11.36 -0.26
C VAL A 329 -28.10 10.75 -1.61
N PHE A 330 -27.48 9.57 -1.60
CA PHE A 330 -27.04 8.85 -2.79
C PHE A 330 -28.13 7.89 -3.31
N THR A 331 -29.26 8.48 -3.67
CA THR A 331 -30.49 7.80 -4.09
C THR A 331 -30.35 6.94 -5.36
N ASP A 332 -31.37 6.14 -5.67
CA ASP A 332 -31.48 5.40 -6.94
C ASP A 332 -31.26 6.31 -8.15
N ARG A 333 -31.95 7.47 -8.16
CA ARG A 333 -31.82 8.46 -9.23
C ARG A 333 -30.38 8.99 -9.34
N PHE A 334 -29.66 9.13 -8.24
CA PHE A 334 -28.26 9.56 -8.28
C PHE A 334 -27.44 8.52 -9.04
N PHE A 335 -27.47 7.25 -8.62
CA PHE A 335 -26.69 6.19 -9.25
C PHE A 335 -27.10 5.94 -10.71
N GLU A 336 -28.39 5.92 -11.02
CA GLU A 336 -28.90 5.72 -12.38
C GLU A 336 -28.33 6.72 -13.38
N ASN A 337 -28.08 7.96 -12.96
CA ASN A 337 -27.54 9.03 -13.78
C ASN A 337 -26.00 9.02 -13.90
N LEU A 338 -25.29 8.16 -13.17
CA LEU A 338 -23.83 8.06 -13.28
C LEU A 338 -23.41 7.23 -14.49
N ASP A 339 -22.26 7.55 -15.06
CA ASP A 339 -21.56 6.74 -16.05
C ASP A 339 -20.54 5.80 -15.39
N LEU A 340 -19.95 6.22 -14.27
CA LEU A 340 -18.86 5.51 -13.59
C LEU A 340 -18.76 5.89 -12.11
N VAL A 341 -18.34 4.93 -11.28
CA VAL A 341 -17.91 5.17 -9.89
C VAL A 341 -16.41 4.90 -9.75
N THR A 342 -15.71 5.67 -8.93
CA THR A 342 -14.29 5.47 -8.62
C THR A 342 -14.07 5.52 -7.11
N ASN A 343 -13.42 4.49 -6.58
CA ASN A 343 -13.07 4.41 -5.17
C ASN A 343 -11.68 5.00 -4.91
N ALA A 344 -11.60 5.79 -3.86
CA ALA A 344 -10.38 6.32 -3.25
C ALA A 344 -10.45 6.14 -1.72
N LEU A 345 -10.88 4.93 -1.32
CA LEU A 345 -11.22 4.54 0.05
C LEU A 345 -10.01 3.97 0.81
N ASP A 346 -10.11 3.90 2.13
CA ASP A 346 -9.05 3.38 3.01
C ASP A 346 -9.47 2.14 3.83
N ASN A 347 -10.74 1.74 3.78
CA ASN A 347 -11.27 0.59 4.50
C ASN A 347 -12.04 -0.37 3.57
N VAL A 348 -12.08 -1.66 3.93
CA VAL A 348 -12.68 -2.71 3.10
C VAL A 348 -14.21 -2.65 3.11
N ASP A 349 -14.82 -2.23 4.22
CA ASP A 349 -16.28 -2.20 4.35
C ASP A 349 -16.92 -1.19 3.40
N ALA A 350 -16.36 0.02 3.30
CA ALA A 350 -16.83 1.00 2.34
C ALA A 350 -16.63 0.54 0.88
N ARG A 351 -15.53 -0.18 0.59
CA ARG A 351 -15.29 -0.75 -0.75
C ARG A 351 -16.38 -1.76 -1.11
N ARG A 352 -16.67 -2.70 -0.20
CA ARG A 352 -17.74 -3.70 -0.38
C ARG A 352 -19.11 -3.05 -0.54
N TYR A 353 -19.41 -2.02 0.25
CA TYR A 353 -20.65 -1.29 0.10
C TYR A 353 -20.78 -0.65 -1.28
N VAL A 354 -19.75 0.07 -1.76
CA VAL A 354 -19.78 0.69 -3.09
C VAL A 354 -19.86 -0.36 -4.20
N ASP A 355 -19.12 -1.47 -4.08
CA ASP A 355 -19.20 -2.62 -5.01
C ASP A 355 -20.64 -3.14 -5.14
N LEU A 356 -21.31 -3.40 -4.01
CA LEU A 356 -22.70 -3.86 -3.99
C LEU A 356 -23.65 -2.87 -4.69
N ARG A 357 -23.49 -1.56 -4.44
CA ARG A 357 -24.30 -0.53 -5.13
C ARG A 357 -23.99 -0.51 -6.63
N CYS A 358 -22.72 -0.61 -7.04
CA CYS A 358 -22.34 -0.63 -8.46
C CYS A 358 -22.89 -1.85 -9.19
N VAL A 359 -22.87 -3.03 -8.55
CA VAL A 359 -23.50 -4.25 -9.09
C VAL A 359 -25.02 -4.05 -9.25
N TYR A 360 -25.69 -3.52 -8.23
CA TYR A 360 -27.14 -3.28 -8.25
C TYR A 360 -27.57 -2.34 -9.39
N TYR A 361 -26.91 -1.19 -9.54
CA TYR A 361 -27.22 -0.20 -10.58
C TYR A 361 -26.50 -0.44 -11.91
N ARG A 362 -25.71 -1.52 -12.02
CA ARG A 362 -24.93 -1.90 -13.21
C ARG A 362 -24.01 -0.75 -13.67
N LYS A 363 -23.26 -0.19 -12.72
CA LYS A 363 -22.31 0.89 -12.97
C LYS A 363 -20.89 0.33 -12.99
N PRO A 364 -20.05 0.71 -13.96
CA PRO A 364 -18.62 0.46 -13.89
C PRO A 364 -18.03 1.01 -12.59
N LEU A 365 -17.05 0.30 -12.04
CA LEU A 365 -16.32 0.70 -10.84
C LEU A 365 -14.81 0.60 -11.08
N LEU A 366 -14.10 1.69 -10.82
CA LEU A 366 -12.63 1.71 -10.72
C LEU A 366 -12.23 1.62 -9.24
N GLU A 367 -11.54 0.54 -8.87
CA GLU A 367 -11.06 0.28 -7.52
C GLU A 367 -9.53 0.40 -7.46
N SER A 368 -9.01 0.94 -6.36
CA SER A 368 -7.57 1.02 -6.13
C SER A 368 -7.21 1.09 -4.64
N GLY A 369 -6.04 0.55 -4.32
CA GLY A 369 -5.50 0.53 -2.96
C GLY A 369 -4.00 0.74 -2.95
N THR A 370 -3.49 1.24 -1.82
CA THR A 370 -2.05 1.43 -1.58
C THR A 370 -1.69 1.04 -0.15
N LEU A 371 -0.55 0.37 0.01
CA LEU A 371 0.05 0.05 1.31
C LEU A 371 1.57 0.26 1.22
N GLY A 372 2.06 1.40 1.73
CA GLY A 372 3.47 1.76 1.60
C GLY A 372 3.88 1.93 0.14
N THR A 373 4.81 1.12 -0.34
CA THR A 373 5.26 1.07 -1.74
C THR A 373 4.42 0.14 -2.63
N LYS A 374 3.49 -0.62 -2.04
CA LYS A 374 2.60 -1.54 -2.76
C LYS A 374 1.36 -0.79 -3.22
N GLY A 375 0.83 -1.19 -4.37
CA GLY A 375 -0.44 -0.70 -4.88
C GLY A 375 -1.12 -1.72 -5.78
N ASN A 376 -2.44 -1.64 -5.86
CA ASN A 376 -3.26 -2.48 -6.73
C ASN A 376 -4.35 -1.64 -7.40
N THR A 377 -4.80 -2.10 -8.56
CA THR A 377 -5.93 -1.53 -9.30
C THR A 377 -6.81 -2.65 -9.79
N GLN A 378 -8.13 -2.48 -9.71
CA GLN A 378 -9.10 -3.44 -10.25
C GLN A 378 -10.21 -2.67 -10.98
N VAL A 379 -10.62 -3.21 -12.13
CA VAL A 379 -11.68 -2.62 -12.94
C VAL A 379 -12.85 -3.58 -12.97
N ILE A 380 -14.03 -3.10 -12.54
CA ILE A 380 -15.27 -3.86 -12.52
C ILE A 380 -16.18 -3.32 -13.63
N LEU A 381 -16.45 -4.15 -14.63
CA LEU A 381 -17.31 -3.82 -15.77
C LEU A 381 -18.59 -4.67 -15.73
N PRO A 382 -19.78 -4.03 -15.72
CA PRO A 382 -21.05 -4.74 -15.72
C PRO A 382 -21.13 -5.76 -16.86
N PHE A 383 -21.60 -6.97 -16.54
CA PHE A 383 -21.78 -8.08 -17.47
C PHE A 383 -20.50 -8.61 -18.15
N LEU A 384 -19.31 -8.23 -17.67
CA LEU A 384 -18.04 -8.67 -18.25
C LEU A 384 -17.07 -9.23 -17.21
N THR A 385 -16.84 -8.53 -16.10
CA THR A 385 -15.92 -8.97 -15.05
C THR A 385 -16.67 -9.39 -13.79
N GLU A 386 -15.99 -10.10 -12.89
CA GLU A 386 -16.47 -10.29 -11.52
C GLU A 386 -16.45 -8.96 -10.73
N SER A 387 -17.19 -8.93 -9.62
CA SER A 387 -17.23 -7.79 -8.71
C SER A 387 -16.06 -7.83 -7.72
N TYR A 388 -15.77 -6.72 -7.03
CA TYR A 388 -14.71 -6.68 -6.01
C TYR A 388 -14.91 -7.75 -4.93
N SER A 389 -16.15 -7.89 -4.45
CA SER A 389 -16.53 -8.85 -3.41
C SER A 389 -16.62 -10.32 -3.87
N SER A 390 -16.33 -10.61 -5.13
CA SER A 390 -16.32 -11.99 -5.66
C SER A 390 -15.06 -12.76 -5.24
N SER A 391 -13.99 -12.03 -4.89
CA SER A 391 -12.74 -12.57 -4.36
C SER A 391 -12.60 -12.23 -2.86
N GLN A 392 -11.87 -13.06 -2.13
CA GLN A 392 -11.67 -12.86 -0.70
C GLN A 392 -10.22 -12.51 -0.40
N ASP A 393 -10.00 -11.30 0.10
CA ASP A 393 -8.72 -10.90 0.67
C ASP A 393 -8.46 -11.63 2.00
N PRO A 394 -7.19 -11.91 2.34
CA PRO A 394 -6.82 -12.41 3.65
C PRO A 394 -7.38 -11.50 4.76
N PRO A 395 -7.96 -12.04 5.84
CA PRO A 395 -8.43 -11.23 6.94
C PRO A 395 -7.26 -10.51 7.62
N GLU A 396 -7.55 -9.38 8.26
CA GLU A 396 -6.59 -8.75 9.17
C GLU A 396 -6.14 -9.76 10.23
N LYS A 397 -4.84 -9.73 10.55
CA LYS A 397 -4.28 -10.61 11.57
C LYS A 397 -4.84 -10.20 12.94
N SER A 398 -5.73 -11.03 13.50
CA SER A 398 -6.19 -10.89 14.88
C SER A 398 -5.23 -11.62 15.82
N ILE A 399 -4.77 -10.94 16.87
CA ILE A 399 -3.95 -11.57 17.91
C ILE A 399 -4.89 -12.37 18.84
N PRO A 400 -4.58 -13.64 19.16
CA PRO A 400 -5.39 -14.42 20.09
C PRO A 400 -5.54 -13.72 21.44
N ILE A 401 -6.76 -13.73 21.99
CA ILE A 401 -7.08 -13.04 23.26
C ILE A 401 -6.19 -13.53 24.41
N CYS A 402 -5.87 -14.83 24.48
CA CYS A 402 -4.98 -15.38 25.51
C CYS A 402 -3.56 -14.80 25.43
N THR A 403 -3.03 -14.61 24.22
CA THR A 403 -1.73 -13.99 23.97
C THR A 403 -1.73 -12.53 24.40
N LEU A 404 -2.79 -11.77 24.06
CA LEU A 404 -2.93 -10.37 24.49
C LEU A 404 -3.05 -10.22 26.01
N LYS A 405 -3.82 -11.10 26.65
CA LYS A 405 -4.11 -10.96 28.09
C LYS A 405 -3.01 -11.45 29.00
N ASN A 406 -2.35 -12.56 28.66
CA ASN A 406 -1.47 -13.27 29.60
C ASN A 406 -0.07 -13.53 29.07
N PHE A 407 0.09 -13.79 27.76
CA PHE A 407 1.36 -14.29 27.19
C PHE A 407 1.85 -13.47 25.98
N PRO A 408 2.05 -12.14 26.11
CA PRO A 408 2.61 -11.35 25.03
C PRO A 408 4.10 -11.66 24.85
N ASN A 409 4.53 -11.91 23.60
CA ASN A 409 5.91 -12.21 23.23
C ASN A 409 6.45 -11.28 22.12
N ALA A 410 5.63 -10.33 21.65
CA ALA A 410 5.97 -9.34 20.64
C ALA A 410 5.45 -7.96 21.07
N ILE A 411 6.07 -6.90 20.58
CA ILE A 411 5.73 -5.52 20.98
C ILE A 411 4.30 -5.15 20.57
N GLU A 412 3.85 -5.65 19.41
CA GLU A 412 2.51 -5.47 18.87
C GLU A 412 1.43 -5.97 19.84
N HIS A 413 1.71 -7.05 20.57
CA HIS A 413 0.77 -7.60 21.56
C HIS A 413 0.56 -6.62 22.71
N THR A 414 1.63 -6.02 23.20
CA THR A 414 1.56 -5.03 24.28
C THR A 414 0.94 -3.71 23.83
N ILE A 415 1.16 -3.31 22.57
CA ILE A 415 0.54 -2.12 21.97
C ILE A 415 -0.96 -2.32 21.83
N GLN A 416 -1.41 -3.47 21.32
CA GLN A 416 -2.83 -3.77 21.20
C GLN A 416 -3.50 -3.84 22.58
N TRP A 417 -2.88 -4.51 23.55
CA TRP A 417 -3.35 -4.51 24.95
C TRP A 417 -3.48 -3.09 25.53
N ALA A 418 -2.51 -2.21 25.26
CA ALA A 418 -2.54 -0.83 25.74
C ALA A 418 -3.65 -0.01 25.08
N ARG A 419 -3.91 -0.23 23.79
CA ARG A 419 -5.03 0.38 23.06
C ARG A 419 -6.37 -0.06 23.63
N ASP A 420 -6.57 -1.36 23.84
CA ASP A 420 -7.81 -1.90 24.41
C ASP A 420 -8.03 -1.34 25.82
N SER A 421 -6.97 -1.31 26.64
CA SER A 421 -7.02 -0.71 27.98
C SER A 421 -7.37 0.77 27.96
N PHE A 422 -6.89 1.53 26.97
CA PHE A 422 -7.24 2.94 26.81
C PHE A 422 -8.72 3.12 26.45
N GLU A 423 -9.22 2.34 25.47
CA GLU A 423 -10.62 2.39 25.04
C GLU A 423 -11.57 2.01 26.19
N ASP A 424 -11.24 0.95 26.93
CA ASP A 424 -12.04 0.49 28.07
C ASP A 424 -12.12 1.56 29.17
N LEU A 425 -10.98 2.14 29.56
CA LEU A 425 -10.90 3.08 30.68
C LEU A 425 -11.47 4.46 30.35
N PHE A 426 -11.26 4.96 29.12
CA PHE A 426 -11.51 6.36 28.79
C PHE A 426 -12.61 6.57 27.75
N ALA A 427 -13.13 5.51 27.11
CA ALA A 427 -14.23 5.61 26.17
C ALA A 427 -15.43 4.77 26.63
N GLN A 428 -15.30 3.44 26.68
CA GLN A 428 -16.42 2.52 26.90
C GLN A 428 -17.09 2.74 28.27
N GLN A 429 -16.31 2.91 29.34
CA GLN A 429 -16.86 3.21 30.66
C GLN A 429 -17.65 4.52 30.70
N LEU A 430 -17.16 5.56 30.02
CA LEU A 430 -17.84 6.86 29.97
C LEU A 430 -19.11 6.79 29.11
N GLU A 431 -19.08 6.04 28.01
CA GLU A 431 -20.27 5.81 27.19
C GLU A 431 -21.34 5.05 27.99
N ASN A 432 -20.96 4.03 28.77
CA ASN A 432 -21.88 3.33 29.66
C ASN A 432 -22.51 4.27 30.71
N VAL A 433 -21.72 5.20 31.27
CA VAL A 433 -22.23 6.24 32.18
C VAL A 433 -23.24 7.14 31.47
N ASN A 434 -22.91 7.63 30.27
CA ASN A 434 -23.79 8.50 29.50
C ASN A 434 -25.09 7.80 29.11
N GLN A 435 -25.02 6.53 28.70
CA GLN A 435 -26.19 5.72 28.37
C GLN A 435 -27.03 5.42 29.60
N TYR A 436 -26.42 5.08 30.74
CA TYR A 436 -27.13 4.90 32.01
C TYR A 436 -27.92 6.15 32.42
N LEU A 437 -27.36 7.34 32.21
CA LEU A 437 -28.01 8.61 32.54
C LEU A 437 -29.05 9.08 31.52
N SER A 438 -28.98 8.62 30.26
CA SER A 438 -29.83 9.10 29.16
C SER A 438 -30.93 8.13 28.74
N LYS A 439 -30.72 6.82 28.85
CA LYS A 439 -31.64 5.78 28.38
C LYS A 439 -32.42 5.16 29.56
N PRO A 440 -33.76 5.32 29.63
CA PRO A 440 -34.58 4.78 30.73
C PRO A 440 -34.56 3.25 30.83
N ASP A 441 -34.29 2.56 29.73
CA ASP A 441 -34.30 1.10 29.62
C ASP A 441 -32.90 0.46 29.75
N PHE A 442 -31.86 1.25 30.02
CA PHE A 442 -30.48 0.77 30.11
C PHE A 442 -30.32 -0.42 31.06
N CYS A 443 -30.88 -0.35 32.29
CA CYS A 443 -30.80 -1.45 33.25
C CYS A 443 -31.44 -2.74 32.73
N GLN A 444 -32.57 -2.63 32.02
CA GLN A 444 -33.25 -3.79 31.43
C GLN A 444 -32.45 -4.38 30.26
N GLN A 445 -31.72 -3.55 29.52
CA GLN A 445 -30.79 -4.01 28.48
C GLN A 445 -29.58 -4.71 29.10
N LEU A 446 -29.05 -4.18 30.20
CA LEU A 446 -27.89 -4.75 30.91
C LEU A 446 -28.21 -6.13 31.51
N GLU A 447 -29.43 -6.32 32.06
CA GLU A 447 -29.89 -7.61 32.58
C GLU A 447 -29.90 -8.74 31.53
N LYS A 448 -29.96 -8.40 30.24
CA LYS A 448 -29.90 -9.37 29.13
C LYS A 448 -28.47 -9.79 28.77
N GLN A 449 -27.45 -9.08 29.27
CA GLN A 449 -26.05 -9.42 29.02
C GLN A 449 -25.55 -10.51 29.99
N SER A 450 -24.34 -11.03 29.74
CA SER A 450 -23.73 -12.02 30.64
C SER A 450 -23.36 -11.43 32.00
N VAL A 451 -23.36 -12.26 33.06
CA VAL A 451 -23.03 -11.82 34.43
C VAL A 451 -21.66 -11.14 34.52
N SER A 452 -20.68 -11.60 33.73
CA SER A 452 -19.35 -10.98 33.68
C SER A 452 -19.40 -9.55 33.15
N GLN A 453 -20.12 -9.34 32.04
CA GLN A 453 -20.29 -8.01 31.44
C GLN A 453 -21.10 -7.09 32.34
N GLN A 454 -22.16 -7.61 32.96
CA GLN A 454 -22.94 -6.86 33.95
C GLN A 454 -22.06 -6.33 35.07
N LYS A 455 -21.21 -7.20 35.65
CA LYS A 455 -20.31 -6.82 36.73
C LYS A 455 -19.34 -5.72 36.29
N GLU A 456 -18.72 -5.86 35.12
CA GLU A 456 -17.77 -4.88 34.57
C GLU A 456 -18.43 -3.51 34.35
N VAL A 457 -19.63 -3.48 33.76
CA VAL A 457 -20.40 -2.23 33.56
C VAL A 457 -20.76 -1.60 34.91
N ILE A 458 -21.23 -2.38 35.87
CA ILE A 458 -21.62 -1.87 37.20
C ILE A 458 -20.41 -1.34 37.97
N GLU A 459 -19.27 -2.02 37.92
CA GLU A 459 -18.01 -1.55 38.54
C GLU A 459 -17.55 -0.24 37.90
N GLY A 460 -17.63 -0.12 36.57
CA GLY A 460 -17.35 1.13 35.84
C GLY A 460 -18.30 2.27 36.24
N LEU A 461 -19.61 2.00 36.35
CA LEU A 461 -20.59 2.99 36.81
C LEU A 461 -20.31 3.44 38.25
N LYS A 462 -19.98 2.51 39.14
CA LYS A 462 -19.64 2.83 40.54
C LYS A 462 -18.39 3.70 40.64
N LEU A 463 -17.36 3.40 39.85
CA LEU A 463 -16.13 4.20 39.82
C LEU A 463 -16.38 5.63 39.34
N ASN A 464 -17.22 5.80 38.30
CA ASN A 464 -17.42 7.08 37.63
C ASN A 464 -18.57 7.94 38.19
N LEU A 465 -19.53 7.33 38.90
CA LEU A 465 -20.69 8.01 39.51
C LEU A 465 -20.77 7.89 41.03
N GLY A 466 -20.08 6.92 41.62
CA GLY A 466 -20.13 6.63 43.05
C GLY A 466 -19.18 7.48 43.89
N SER A 467 -18.89 6.99 45.10
CA SER A 467 -17.99 7.63 46.06
C SER A 467 -16.55 7.78 45.57
N ASP A 468 -16.15 6.93 44.63
CA ASP A 468 -14.77 6.82 44.16
C ASP A 468 -14.49 7.76 42.97
N LYS A 469 -15.49 8.56 42.57
CA LYS A 469 -15.36 9.54 41.49
C LYS A 469 -14.32 10.61 41.88
N PRO A 470 -13.26 10.82 41.07
CA PRO A 470 -12.28 11.84 41.36
C PRO A 470 -12.88 13.25 41.24
N VAL A 471 -12.69 14.08 42.27
CA VAL A 471 -13.17 15.48 42.33
C VAL A 471 -12.04 16.50 42.22
N THR A 472 -10.78 16.05 42.35
CA THR A 472 -9.56 16.86 42.18
C THR A 472 -8.56 16.14 41.28
N PHE A 473 -7.62 16.88 40.71
CA PHE A 473 -6.53 16.30 39.91
C PHE A 473 -5.65 15.35 40.75
N ASP A 474 -5.44 15.66 42.04
CA ASP A 474 -4.70 14.78 42.95
C ASP A 474 -5.39 13.42 43.13
N ASN A 475 -6.74 13.38 43.15
CA ASN A 475 -7.46 12.11 43.16
C ASN A 475 -7.22 11.31 41.86
N CYS A 476 -7.12 11.99 40.71
CA CYS A 476 -6.76 11.32 39.45
C CYS A 476 -5.34 10.74 39.49
N ILE A 477 -4.39 11.42 40.11
CA ILE A 477 -3.01 10.91 40.29
C ILE A 477 -3.01 9.64 41.15
N VAL A 478 -3.74 9.66 42.27
CA VAL A 478 -3.87 8.49 43.15
C VAL A 478 -4.51 7.32 42.40
N TRP A 479 -5.58 7.57 41.64
CA TRP A 479 -6.22 6.55 40.81
C TRP A 479 -5.25 5.97 39.77
N ALA A 480 -4.50 6.81 39.05
CA ALA A 480 -3.51 6.36 38.07
C ALA A 480 -2.42 5.49 38.72
N ARG A 481 -1.97 5.84 39.93
CA ARG A 481 -0.99 5.03 40.69
C ARG A 481 -1.56 3.67 41.08
N ILE A 482 -2.85 3.59 41.45
CA ILE A 482 -3.52 2.31 41.74
C ILE A 482 -3.61 1.47 40.48
N LYS A 483 -4.02 2.05 39.35
CA LYS A 483 -4.08 1.33 38.06
C LYS A 483 -2.73 0.79 37.61
N TYR A 484 -1.66 1.55 37.83
CA TYR A 484 -0.29 1.06 37.59
C TYR A 484 0.02 -0.20 38.42
N GLU A 485 -0.34 -0.21 39.70
CA GLU A 485 -0.13 -1.37 40.57
C GLU A 485 -0.96 -2.58 40.11
N GLU A 486 -2.18 -2.35 39.65
CA GLU A 486 -3.09 -3.41 39.18
C GLU A 486 -2.56 -4.07 37.90
N TYR A 487 -2.23 -3.28 36.87
CA TYR A 487 -1.83 -3.80 35.57
C TYR A 487 -0.40 -4.32 35.53
N PHE A 488 0.54 -3.64 36.17
CA PHE A 488 1.97 -3.93 36.00
C PHE A 488 2.61 -4.65 37.20
N ASN A 489 1.87 -4.88 38.29
CA ASN A 489 2.38 -5.68 39.42
C ASN A 489 1.41 -6.78 39.85
N SER A 490 0.21 -6.41 40.28
CA SER A 490 -0.76 -7.32 40.90
C SER A 490 -1.21 -8.40 39.93
N SER A 491 -1.56 -8.01 38.69
CA SER A 491 -1.92 -8.96 37.62
C SER A 491 -0.77 -9.90 37.27
N ILE A 492 0.47 -9.39 37.21
CA ILE A 492 1.66 -10.20 36.92
C ILE A 492 1.95 -11.21 38.04
N ARG A 493 1.84 -10.76 39.31
CA ARG A 493 1.97 -11.65 40.48
C ARG A 493 0.90 -12.72 40.50
N GLN A 494 -0.33 -12.36 40.16
CA GLN A 494 -1.43 -13.32 40.09
C GLN A 494 -1.21 -14.34 38.97
N LEU A 495 -0.66 -13.92 37.82
CA LEU A 495 -0.30 -14.82 36.74
C LEU A 495 0.80 -15.81 37.17
N LEU A 496 1.87 -15.32 37.79
CA LEU A 496 2.97 -16.16 38.31
C LEU A 496 2.53 -17.09 39.46
N PHE A 497 1.50 -16.71 40.22
CA PHE A 497 0.90 -17.58 41.21
C PHE A 497 0.12 -18.73 40.57
N ASN A 498 -0.61 -18.44 39.48
CA ASN A 498 -1.38 -19.44 38.75
C ASN A 498 -0.50 -20.36 37.88
N PHE A 499 0.58 -19.79 37.31
CA PHE A 499 1.57 -20.47 36.48
C PHE A 499 2.97 -20.16 37.05
N PRO A 500 3.46 -21.00 37.97
CA PRO A 500 4.81 -20.85 38.53
C PRO A 500 5.88 -20.78 37.43
N ALA A 501 6.94 -20.00 37.68
CA ALA A 501 7.97 -19.73 36.67
C ALA A 501 8.81 -20.96 36.28
N ASP A 502 8.75 -22.02 37.07
CA ASP A 502 9.46 -23.29 36.90
C ASP A 502 8.56 -24.44 36.43
N GLN A 503 7.29 -24.15 36.11
CA GLN A 503 6.37 -25.09 35.46
C GLN A 503 6.59 -25.12 33.95
#